data_AF-A0A812WB21-F1
#
_entry.id   AF-A0A812WB21-F1
#
_cell.length_a   1.000
_cell.length_b   1.000
_cell.length_c   1.000
_cell.angle_alpha   90.00
_cell.angle_beta   90.00
_cell.angle_gamma   90.00
#
_symmetry.space_group_name_H-M   'P 1'
#
loop_
_entity.id
_entity.type
_entity.pdbx_description
1 polymer ?
#
loop_
_entity_poly.entity_id
_entity_poly.type
_entity_poly.pdbx_seq_one_letter_code
_entity_poly.pdbx_strand_id
1 'polypeptide(L)'
;AWPLLAAAAAKRRRKGRPYDSLVAEGKDLEENEAVRTIQADLHRTGMEDVDVCSLENVLLSFAATNPEIGYCQSMSFVAATLLHYLPEETSFWTLSSLLEDVLPEGYFASRMVGLRTDLRVLSVLLSQYLPSLADHLEAQEIDLSPITVNWFLCLFLNTLPAKWSHRVLDT
;
A
#
# COMPACT_ATOMS: atom_id res chain seq x y z
N ALA A 1 10.26 14.01 -0.12
CA ALA A 1 9.43 14.48 1.02
C ALA A 1 8.72 13.33 1.74
N TRP A 2 8.33 12.25 1.05
CA TRP A 2 7.50 11.17 1.64
C TRP A 2 8.08 10.44 2.86
N PRO A 3 9.39 10.16 2.99
CA PRO A 3 9.92 9.56 4.21
C PRO A 3 9.80 10.48 5.45
N LEU A 4 9.70 11.80 5.24
CA LEU A 4 9.43 12.76 6.29
C LEU A 4 7.93 12.81 6.64
N LEU A 5 7.05 12.77 5.63
CA LEU A 5 5.59 12.79 5.81
C LEU A 5 5.08 11.51 6.47
N ALA A 6 5.58 10.35 6.04
CA ALA A 6 5.30 9.07 6.68
C ALA A 6 6.06 8.90 8.00
N ALA A 7 6.84 9.89 8.46
CA ALA A 7 7.68 9.79 9.66
C ALA A 7 8.60 8.54 9.71
N ALA A 8 9.01 8.02 8.55
CA ALA A 8 9.77 6.79 8.40
C ALA A 8 11.09 6.81 9.18
N ALA A 9 11.78 7.95 9.17
CA ALA A 9 13.02 8.14 9.94
C ALA A 9 12.79 8.11 11.46
N ALA A 10 11.64 8.62 11.94
CA ALA A 10 11.27 8.55 13.35
C ALA A 10 10.88 7.11 13.73
N LYS A 11 10.17 6.40 12.86
CA LYS A 11 9.81 4.99 13.06
C LYS A 11 11.03 4.08 13.14
N ARG A 12 12.01 4.25 12.23
CA ARG A 12 13.29 3.54 12.28
C ARG A 12 14.00 3.75 13.62
N ARG A 13 14.09 5.00 14.08
CA ARG A 13 14.69 5.34 15.39
C ARG A 13 13.92 4.73 16.56
N ARG A 14 12.59 4.67 16.49
CA ARG A 14 11.72 4.08 17.52
C ARG A 14 11.90 2.56 17.61
N LYS A 15 11.90 1.84 16.48
CA LYS A 15 12.07 0.38 16.48
C LYS A 15 13.52 -0.02 16.80
N GLY A 16 14.51 0.79 16.42
CA GLY A 16 15.92 0.58 16.77
C GLY A 16 16.56 -0.69 16.18
N ARG A 17 15.87 -1.37 15.25
CA ARG A 17 16.33 -2.62 14.63
C ARG A 17 16.99 -2.33 13.27
N PRO A 18 18.13 -2.95 12.96
CA PRO A 18 18.76 -2.82 11.65
C PRO A 18 17.91 -3.50 10.59
N TYR A 19 17.79 -2.88 9.42
CA TYR A 19 17.01 -3.42 8.30
C TYR A 19 17.51 -4.80 7.85
N ASP A 20 18.82 -5.03 7.85
CA ASP A 20 19.42 -6.32 7.46
C ASP A 20 18.90 -7.50 8.30
N SER A 21 18.59 -7.27 9.59
CA SER A 21 17.99 -8.30 10.45
C SER A 21 16.55 -8.61 10.04
N LEU A 22 15.80 -7.59 9.60
CA LEU A 22 14.42 -7.76 9.14
C LEU A 22 14.38 -8.51 7.80
N VAL A 23 15.36 -8.25 6.93
CA VAL A 23 15.52 -8.99 5.67
C VAL A 23 15.86 -10.45 5.93
N ALA A 24 16.75 -10.74 6.88
CA ALA A 24 17.07 -12.11 7.27
C ALA A 24 15.81 -12.85 7.78
N GLU A 25 15.05 -12.23 8.69
CA GLU A 25 13.79 -12.79 9.20
C GLU A 25 12.73 -12.98 8.11
N GLY A 26 12.63 -12.04 7.16
CA GLY A 26 11.75 -12.17 6.01
C GLY A 26 12.09 -13.35 5.12
N LYS A 27 13.39 -13.63 4.93
CA LYS A 27 13.88 -14.78 4.14
C LYS A 27 13.70 -16.11 4.87
N ASP A 28 13.71 -16.09 6.19
CA ASP A 28 13.50 -17.26 7.04
C ASP A 28 12.01 -17.56 7.29
N LEU A 29 11.08 -16.79 6.71
CA LEU A 29 9.65 -17.07 6.82
C LEU A 29 9.31 -18.45 6.25
N GLU A 30 8.57 -19.24 7.04
CA GLU A 30 7.96 -20.47 6.56
C GLU A 30 7.03 -20.17 5.38
N GLU A 31 6.98 -21.11 4.42
CA GLU A 31 6.18 -20.96 3.22
C GLU A 31 4.70 -20.88 3.56
N ASN A 32 4.16 -19.66 3.57
CA ASN A 32 2.76 -19.37 3.86
C ASN A 32 2.07 -18.70 2.65
N GLU A 33 0.77 -18.44 2.76
CA GLU A 33 -0.01 -17.84 1.68
C GLU A 33 0.52 -16.47 1.23
N ALA A 34 1.03 -15.66 2.17
CA ALA A 34 1.62 -14.37 1.88
C ALA A 34 2.90 -14.51 1.04
N VAL A 35 3.82 -15.41 1.41
CA VAL A 35 5.07 -15.67 0.65
C VAL A 35 4.76 -16.11 -0.78
N ARG A 36 3.80 -17.04 -0.97
CA ARG A 36 3.39 -17.51 -2.30
C ARG A 36 2.80 -16.40 -3.16
N THR A 37 1.99 -15.54 -2.55
CA THR A 37 1.35 -14.44 -3.27
C THR A 37 2.36 -13.36 -3.64
N ILE A 38 3.31 -13.04 -2.74
CA ILE A 38 4.45 -12.16 -3.05
C ILE A 38 5.19 -12.68 -4.27
N GLN A 39 5.62 -13.94 -4.25
CA GLN A 39 6.37 -14.54 -5.37
C GLN A 39 5.61 -14.48 -6.70
N ALA A 40 4.30 -14.71 -6.68
CA ALA A 40 3.46 -14.59 -7.87
C ALA A 40 3.35 -13.15 -8.40
N ASP A 41 3.37 -12.16 -7.51
CA ASP A 41 3.24 -10.74 -7.85
C ASP A 41 4.57 -10.10 -8.29
N LEU A 42 5.73 -10.58 -7.82
CA LEU A 42 7.05 -10.02 -8.14
C LEU A 42 7.25 -9.81 -9.66
N HIS A 43 6.90 -10.82 -10.46
CA HIS A 43 7.04 -10.75 -11.92
C HIS A 43 5.95 -9.93 -12.61
N ARG A 44 4.80 -9.72 -11.95
CA ARG A 44 3.66 -9.00 -12.51
C ARG A 44 3.67 -7.50 -12.19
N THR A 45 4.40 -7.11 -11.15
CA THR A 45 4.42 -5.72 -10.65
C THR A 45 5.10 -4.75 -11.64
N GLY A 46 5.81 -5.26 -12.65
CA GLY A 46 5.89 -4.62 -13.97
C GLY A 46 6.46 -3.21 -14.04
N MET A 47 7.36 -2.83 -13.14
CA MET A 47 8.12 -1.58 -13.23
C MET A 47 9.53 -1.89 -13.74
N GLU A 48 9.82 -1.51 -14.99
CA GLU A 48 11.06 -1.87 -15.71
C GLU A 48 12.35 -1.47 -14.96
N ASP A 49 12.28 -0.44 -14.11
CA ASP A 49 13.44 0.11 -13.38
C ASP A 49 13.56 -0.37 -11.91
N VAL A 50 12.68 -1.27 -11.45
CA VAL A 50 12.69 -1.74 -10.05
C VAL A 50 13.36 -3.11 -9.95
N ASP A 51 14.37 -3.21 -9.09
CA ASP A 51 15.03 -4.48 -8.79
C ASP A 51 14.08 -5.43 -8.03
N VAL A 52 13.89 -6.62 -8.61
CA VAL A 52 12.97 -7.65 -8.07
C VAL A 52 13.45 -8.15 -6.71
N CYS A 53 14.76 -8.27 -6.49
CA CYS A 53 15.31 -8.70 -5.22
C CYS A 53 15.01 -7.68 -4.11
N SER A 54 15.17 -6.39 -4.41
CA SER A 54 14.82 -5.31 -3.49
C SER A 54 13.32 -5.30 -3.15
N LEU A 55 12.46 -5.54 -4.15
CA LEU A 55 11.01 -5.65 -3.95
C LEU A 55 10.65 -6.83 -3.05
N GLU A 56 11.24 -8.00 -3.30
CA GLU A 56 11.05 -9.19 -2.49
C GLU A 56 11.50 -8.97 -1.04
N ASN A 57 12.70 -8.42 -0.83
CA ASN A 57 13.22 -8.12 0.51
C ASN A 57 12.27 -7.20 1.28
N VAL A 58 11.78 -6.12 0.67
CA VAL A 58 10.86 -5.18 1.32
C VAL A 58 9.55 -5.87 1.72
N LEU A 59 8.95 -6.63 0.80
CA LEU A 59 7.64 -7.27 1.03
C LEU A 59 7.73 -8.41 2.06
N LEU A 60 8.74 -9.26 1.97
CA LEU A 60 8.95 -10.35 2.94
C LEU A 60 9.28 -9.81 4.33
N SER A 61 10.15 -8.80 4.42
CA SER A 61 10.47 -8.15 5.71
C SER A 61 9.23 -7.54 6.35
N PHE A 62 8.33 -6.97 5.53
CA PHE A 62 7.08 -6.39 6.02
C PHE A 62 6.13 -7.48 6.52
N ALA A 63 5.91 -8.54 5.73
CA ALA A 63 5.06 -9.66 6.14
C ALA A 63 5.56 -10.33 7.44
N ALA A 64 6.88 -10.47 7.62
CA ALA A 64 7.47 -11.00 8.84
C ALA A 64 7.28 -10.08 10.05
N THR A 65 7.40 -8.76 9.84
CA THR A 65 7.26 -7.77 10.91
C THR A 65 5.80 -7.56 11.32
N ASN A 66 4.85 -7.82 10.43
CA ASN A 66 3.44 -7.48 10.58
C ASN A 66 2.50 -8.67 10.23
N PRO A 67 2.54 -9.79 10.98
CA PRO A 67 1.77 -10.99 10.65
C PRO A 67 0.25 -10.78 10.68
N GLU A 68 -0.24 -9.86 11.52
CA GLU A 68 -1.67 -9.49 11.60
C GLU A 68 -2.19 -8.76 10.35
N ILE A 69 -1.31 -8.05 9.65
CA ILE A 69 -1.65 -7.37 8.39
C ILE A 69 -1.41 -8.35 7.22
N GLY A 70 -0.31 -9.09 7.28
CA GLY A 70 0.10 -10.02 6.24
C GLY A 70 0.50 -9.30 4.95
N TYR A 71 0.09 -9.87 3.82
CA TYR A 71 0.35 -9.33 2.49
C TYR A 71 -0.94 -9.31 1.67
N CYS A 72 -1.18 -8.22 0.94
CA CYS A 72 -2.16 -8.17 -0.12
C CYS A 72 -1.54 -7.61 -1.40
N GLN A 73 -2.09 -8.00 -2.54
CA GLN A 73 -1.52 -7.72 -3.86
C GLN A 73 -1.20 -6.23 -4.11
N SER A 74 -2.03 -5.30 -3.65
CA SER A 74 -1.79 -3.86 -3.81
C SER A 74 -0.50 -3.37 -3.15
N MET A 75 0.01 -4.06 -2.12
CA MET A 75 1.26 -3.69 -1.44
C MET A 75 2.47 -3.83 -2.36
N SER A 76 2.48 -4.80 -3.28
CA SER A 76 3.56 -4.92 -4.26
C SER A 76 3.71 -3.66 -5.09
N PHE A 77 2.58 -3.10 -5.55
CA PHE A 77 2.57 -1.88 -6.35
C PHE A 77 3.06 -0.67 -5.56
N VAL A 78 2.60 -0.51 -4.30
CA VAL A 78 3.05 0.59 -3.43
C VAL A 78 4.55 0.45 -3.14
N ALA A 79 5.02 -0.75 -2.81
CA ALA A 79 6.44 -1.02 -2.55
C ALA A 79 7.31 -0.76 -3.79
N ALA A 80 6.89 -1.22 -4.97
CA ALA A 80 7.61 -0.96 -6.22
C ALA A 80 7.66 0.53 -6.56
N THR A 81 6.55 1.25 -6.35
CA THR A 81 6.52 2.71 -6.53
C THR A 81 7.49 3.40 -5.57
N LEU A 82 7.54 3.00 -4.30
CA LEU A 82 8.50 3.55 -3.34
C LEU A 82 9.95 3.26 -3.76
N LEU A 83 10.25 2.02 -4.17
CA LEU A 83 11.58 1.60 -4.62
C LEU A 83 12.06 2.35 -5.87
N HIS A 84 11.14 2.80 -6.72
CA HIS A 84 11.50 3.63 -7.87
C HIS A 84 12.08 5.00 -7.45
N TYR A 85 11.70 5.54 -6.29
CA TYR A 85 12.14 6.87 -5.83
C TYR A 85 13.08 6.84 -4.61
N LEU A 86 13.12 5.73 -3.88
CA LEU A 86 13.77 5.64 -2.57
C LEU A 86 14.66 4.40 -2.49
N PRO A 87 15.77 4.46 -1.73
CA PRO A 87 16.58 3.29 -1.43
C PRO A 87 15.76 2.22 -0.69
N GLU A 88 16.11 0.95 -0.88
CA GLU A 88 15.42 -0.23 -0.33
C GLU A 88 15.02 -0.10 1.16
N GLU A 89 15.98 0.18 2.05
CA GLU A 89 15.70 0.35 3.49
C GLU A 89 14.70 1.49 3.73
N THR A 90 14.83 2.61 2.99
CA THR A 90 13.93 3.76 3.15
C THR A 90 12.53 3.42 2.65
N SER A 91 12.42 2.66 1.56
CA SER A 91 11.15 2.16 1.02
C SER A 91 10.44 1.27 2.03
N PHE A 92 11.16 0.34 2.69
CA PHE A 92 10.60 -0.49 3.74
C PHE A 92 10.02 0.34 4.90
N TRP A 93 10.81 1.27 5.46
CA TRP A 93 10.33 2.08 6.58
C TRP A 93 9.19 3.01 6.19
N THR A 94 9.18 3.50 4.95
CA THR A 94 8.09 4.32 4.42
C THR A 94 6.82 3.50 4.26
N LEU A 95 6.90 2.30 3.67
CA LEU A 95 5.78 1.36 3.56
C LEU A 95 5.22 0.99 4.94
N SER A 96 6.11 0.60 5.87
CA SER A 96 5.71 0.23 7.24
C SER A 96 5.05 1.39 7.97
N SER A 97 5.51 2.63 7.79
CA SER A 97 4.88 3.77 8.44
C SER A 97 3.56 4.15 7.79
N LEU A 98 3.45 4.08 6.46
CA LEU A 98 2.20 4.31 5.74
C LEU A 98 1.11 3.36 6.22
N LEU A 99 1.41 2.07 6.27
CA LEU A 99 0.43 1.02 6.55
C LEU A 99 0.06 0.86 8.03
N GLU A 100 0.97 1.21 8.94
CA GLU A 100 0.72 1.05 10.39
C GLU A 100 0.37 2.36 11.10
N ASP A 101 0.92 3.51 10.67
CA ASP A 101 0.84 4.76 11.43
C ASP A 101 0.04 5.86 10.70
N VAL A 102 0.01 5.87 9.36
CA VAL A 102 -0.69 6.91 8.56
C VAL A 102 -2.12 6.48 8.21
N LEU A 103 -2.30 5.25 7.78
CA LEU A 103 -3.62 4.76 7.40
C LEU A 103 -4.47 4.36 8.62
N PRO A 104 -5.81 4.51 8.53
CA PRO A 104 -6.70 4.05 9.58
C PRO A 104 -6.49 2.57 9.91
N GLU A 105 -6.64 2.21 11.19
CA GLU A 105 -6.52 0.83 11.62
C GLU A 105 -7.42 -0.11 10.81
N GLY A 106 -6.87 -1.25 10.43
CA GLY A 106 -7.61 -2.27 9.68
C GLY A 106 -7.88 -1.90 8.22
N TYR A 107 -7.15 -0.96 7.61
CA TYR A 107 -7.24 -0.67 6.17
C TYR A 107 -6.85 -1.86 5.30
N PHE A 108 -5.75 -2.52 5.66
CA PHE A 108 -5.15 -3.65 4.95
C PHE A 108 -5.38 -4.99 5.66
N ALA A 109 -6.04 -5.00 6.82
CA ALA A 109 -6.36 -6.23 7.56
C ALA A 109 -7.49 -7.03 6.88
N SER A 110 -7.68 -8.30 7.26
CA SER A 110 -8.61 -9.24 6.59
C SER A 110 -10.07 -8.75 6.48
N ARG A 111 -10.51 -7.84 7.36
CA ARG A 111 -11.87 -7.27 7.33
C ARG A 111 -11.96 -5.89 6.65
N MET A 112 -10.82 -5.29 6.31
CA MET A 112 -10.69 -4.01 5.60
C MET A 112 -11.62 -2.91 6.15
N VAL A 113 -11.77 -2.82 7.48
CA VAL A 113 -12.77 -1.97 8.13
C VAL A 113 -12.50 -0.49 7.84
N GLY A 114 -11.22 -0.09 7.86
CA GLY A 114 -10.79 1.25 7.48
C GLY A 114 -11.18 1.59 6.03
N LEU A 115 -10.83 0.73 5.08
CA LEU A 115 -11.16 0.91 3.66
C LEU A 115 -12.68 1.00 3.43
N ARG A 116 -13.46 0.11 4.05
CA ARG A 116 -14.93 0.14 3.91
C ARG A 116 -15.54 1.43 4.44
N THR A 117 -14.94 2.01 5.47
CA THR A 117 -15.35 3.31 6.00
C THR A 117 -15.10 4.41 4.97
N ASP A 118 -13.92 4.46 4.36
CA ASP A 118 -13.59 5.43 3.31
C ASP A 118 -14.46 5.29 2.08
N LEU A 119 -14.73 4.06 1.63
CA LEU A 119 -15.65 3.79 0.53
C LEU A 119 -17.06 4.32 0.82
N ARG A 120 -17.52 4.19 2.08
CA ARG A 120 -18.81 4.74 2.49
C ARG A 120 -18.80 6.26 2.51
N VAL A 121 -17.73 6.88 2.99
CA VAL A 121 -17.55 8.34 2.94
C VAL A 121 -17.54 8.83 1.49
N LEU A 122 -16.84 8.15 0.58
CA LEU A 122 -16.84 8.48 -0.84
C LEU A 122 -18.24 8.43 -1.44
N SER A 123 -19.02 7.39 -1.13
CA SER A 123 -20.42 7.28 -1.57
C SER A 123 -21.26 8.47 -1.10
N VAL A 124 -21.10 8.90 0.16
CA VAL A 124 -21.81 10.08 0.69
C VAL A 124 -21.36 11.36 -0.01
N LEU A 125 -20.06 11.55 -0.21
CA LEU A 125 -19.51 12.71 -0.92
C LEU A 125 -19.98 12.77 -2.37
N LEU A 126 -20.05 11.63 -3.06
CA LEU A 126 -20.55 11.55 -4.43
C LEU A 126 -22.00 12.04 -4.51
N SER A 127 -22.87 11.59 -3.61
CA SER A 127 -24.26 12.05 -3.54
C SER A 127 -24.38 13.53 -3.18
N GLN A 128 -23.47 14.08 -2.37
CA GLN A 128 -23.50 15.49 -1.97
C GLN A 128 -23.00 16.43 -3.06
N TYR A 129 -21.89 16.09 -3.70
CA TYR A 129 -21.19 17.00 -4.63
C TYR A 129 -21.49 16.70 -6.10
N LEU A 130 -21.84 15.46 -6.44
CA LEU A 130 -22.14 15.02 -7.82
C LEU A 130 -23.45 14.20 -7.86
N PRO A 131 -24.59 14.74 -7.38
CA PRO A 131 -25.84 13.99 -7.24
C PRO A 131 -26.32 13.38 -8.57
N SER A 132 -26.22 14.12 -9.68
CA SER A 132 -26.62 13.61 -11.00
C SER A 132 -25.81 12.38 -11.45
N LEU A 133 -24.55 12.28 -11.03
CA LEU A 133 -23.71 11.11 -11.32
C LEU A 133 -24.07 9.95 -10.38
N ALA A 134 -24.28 10.24 -9.09
CA ALA A 134 -24.71 9.25 -8.12
C ALA A 134 -26.03 8.58 -8.54
N ASP A 135 -27.03 9.38 -8.91
CA ASP A 135 -28.34 8.90 -9.39
C ASP A 135 -28.21 8.05 -10.66
N HIS A 136 -27.32 8.45 -11.59
CA HIS A 136 -27.07 7.68 -12.81
C HIS A 136 -26.43 6.32 -12.51
N LEU A 137 -25.44 6.28 -11.63
CA LEU A 137 -24.77 5.03 -11.25
C LEU A 137 -25.74 4.08 -10.54
N GLU A 138 -26.58 4.61 -9.64
CA GLU A 138 -27.62 3.82 -8.96
C GLU A 138 -28.66 3.29 -9.96
N ALA A 139 -29.12 4.13 -10.89
CA ALA A 139 -30.07 3.72 -11.94
C ALA A 139 -29.49 2.68 -12.92
N GLN A 140 -28.17 2.56 -13.01
CA GLN A 140 -27.49 1.54 -13.83
C GLN A 140 -27.00 0.34 -12.99
N GLU A 141 -27.29 0.30 -11.69
CA GLU A 141 -26.82 -0.74 -10.75
C GLU A 141 -25.29 -0.89 -10.76
N ILE A 142 -24.56 0.20 -10.98
CA ILE A 142 -23.09 0.21 -11.03
C ILE A 142 -22.52 0.40 -9.64
N ASP A 143 -21.89 -0.65 -9.10
CA ASP A 143 -21.07 -0.55 -7.89
C ASP A 143 -19.68 0.02 -8.22
N LEU A 144 -19.35 1.17 -7.62
CA LEU A 144 -18.03 1.79 -7.75
C LEU A 144 -16.96 1.14 -6.85
N SER A 145 -17.35 0.29 -5.90
CA SER A 145 -16.43 -0.31 -4.93
C SER A 145 -15.25 -1.04 -5.61
N PRO A 146 -15.42 -1.87 -6.65
CA PRO A 146 -14.29 -2.55 -7.30
C PRO A 146 -13.24 -1.59 -7.89
N ILE A 147 -13.68 -0.43 -8.38
CA ILE A 147 -12.81 0.60 -8.97
C ILE A 147 -12.09 1.37 -7.85
N THR A 148 -12.87 1.82 -6.87
CA THR A 148 -12.42 2.72 -5.81
C THR A 148 -11.57 2.01 -4.76
N VAL A 149 -11.80 0.72 -4.50
CA VAL A 149 -10.94 -0.13 -3.66
C VAL A 149 -9.51 -0.09 -4.15
N ASN A 150 -9.29 -0.26 -5.46
CA ASN A 150 -7.95 -0.23 -6.03
C ASN A 150 -7.31 1.17 -5.94
N TRP A 151 -8.11 2.24 -6.04
CA TRP A 151 -7.61 3.60 -5.87
C TRP A 151 -7.11 3.84 -4.47
N PHE A 152 -7.90 3.47 -3.46
CA PHE A 152 -7.56 3.64 -2.06
C PHE A 152 -6.39 2.74 -1.63
N LEU A 153 -6.41 1.47 -2.00
CA LEU A 153 -5.35 0.51 -1.64
C LEU A 153 -4.01 0.83 -2.31
N CYS A 154 -4.02 1.45 -3.48
CA CYS A 154 -2.79 1.92 -4.13
C CYS A 154 -2.48 3.39 -3.81
N LEU A 155 -3.19 4.03 -2.87
CA LEU A 155 -3.00 5.44 -2.51
C LEU A 155 -3.05 6.38 -3.73
N PHE A 156 -3.90 6.07 -4.71
CA PHE A 156 -4.02 6.73 -6.02
C PHE A 156 -2.74 6.75 -6.87
N LEU A 157 -1.72 5.99 -6.49
CA LEU A 157 -0.44 5.93 -7.20
C LEU A 157 -0.55 5.25 -8.57
N ASN A 158 -1.52 4.34 -8.74
CA ASN A 158 -1.75 3.62 -10.00
C ASN A 158 -2.73 4.30 -10.95
N THR A 159 -3.43 5.35 -10.52
CA THR A 159 -4.52 5.98 -11.27
C THR A 159 -4.19 7.36 -11.78
N LEU A 160 -3.23 8.03 -11.16
CA LEU A 160 -2.71 9.30 -11.62
C LEU A 160 -1.42 9.09 -12.40
N PRO A 161 -1.23 9.77 -13.55
CA PRO A 161 0.07 9.81 -14.22
C PRO A 161 1.17 10.18 -13.22
N ALA A 162 2.37 9.58 -13.32
CA ALA A 162 3.46 9.76 -12.35
C ALA A 162 3.68 11.22 -11.90
N LYS A 163 3.55 12.17 -12.85
CA LYS A 163 3.62 13.62 -12.57
C LYS A 163 2.65 14.15 -11.50
N TRP A 164 1.53 13.48 -11.26
CA TRP A 164 0.46 13.90 -10.35
C TRP A 164 0.30 12.98 -9.15
N SER A 165 0.60 11.70 -9.27
CA SER A 165 0.50 10.73 -8.16
C SER A 165 1.38 11.15 -6.97
N HIS A 166 2.54 11.75 -7.24
CA HIS A 166 3.43 12.26 -6.20
C HIS A 166 2.83 13.39 -5.36
N ARG A 167 1.96 14.21 -5.95
CA ARG A 167 1.35 15.34 -5.24
C ARG A 167 0.30 14.90 -4.23
N VAL A 168 -0.36 13.76 -4.47
CA VAL A 168 -1.34 13.20 -3.53
C VAL A 168 -0.66 12.74 -2.24
N LEU A 169 0.56 12.21 -2.35
CA LEU A 169 1.36 11.83 -1.18
C LEU A 169 2.06 13.03 -0.49
N ASP A 170 2.10 14.20 -1.13
CA ASP A 170 2.74 15.40 -0.59
C ASP A 170 1.78 16.29 0.25
N THR A 171 0.46 16.18 0.03
CA THR A 171 -0.60 16.88 0.78
C THR A 171 -0.93 16.19 2.10
#